data_AF-A0A945L8E8-F1
#
_entry.id   AF-A0A945L8E8-F1
#
_cell.length_a   1.000
_cell.length_b   1.000
_cell.length_c   1.000
_cell.angle_alpha   90.00
_cell.angle_beta   90.00
_cell.angle_gamma   90.00
#
_symmetry.space_group_name_H-M   'P 1'
#
loop_
_entity.id
_entity.type
_entity.pdbx_description
1 polymer ?
#
loop_
_entity_poly.entity_id
_entity_poly.type
_entity_poly.pdbx_seq_one_letter_code
_entity_poly.pdbx_strand_id
1 'polypeptide(L)'
;MLDYIDVRETLELKALKPARKRLDPTRLKEFLARNSPDLKGKPQLENSLHQYWIELSENRYIRSFFAQFGIYHSYLFSYSTVATSVIEEKATEHRRILRTLLKQDWDSASKALQKHIRSQRPNLTHLFDQLAKQKSSPGVQRK
;
A
#
# COMPACT_ATOMS: atom_id res chain seq x y z
N MET A 1 -10.03 -13.48 2.13
CA MET A 1 -9.88 -12.00 2.01
C MET A 1 -8.47 -11.55 2.40
N LEU A 2 -7.85 -12.14 3.44
CA LEU A 2 -6.41 -12.00 3.69
C LEU A 2 -5.55 -12.53 2.54
N ASP A 3 -6.03 -13.49 1.76
CA ASP A 3 -5.36 -14.04 0.57
C ASP A 3 -5.06 -12.97 -0.48
N TYR A 4 -5.85 -11.89 -0.50
CA TYR A 4 -5.57 -10.75 -1.37
C TYR A 4 -4.19 -10.13 -1.09
N ILE A 5 -3.71 -10.17 0.16
CA ILE A 5 -2.37 -9.66 0.51
C ILE A 5 -1.29 -10.49 -0.19
N ASP A 6 -1.46 -11.82 -0.25
CA ASP A 6 -0.52 -12.71 -0.94
C ASP A 6 -0.56 -12.49 -2.45
N VAL A 7 -1.75 -12.29 -3.00
CA VAL A 7 -1.93 -11.95 -4.42
C VAL A 7 -1.29 -10.60 -4.73
N ARG A 8 -1.55 -9.57 -3.91
CA ARG A 8 -0.98 -8.23 -4.06
C ARG A 8 0.54 -8.27 -3.98
N GLU A 9 1.10 -8.93 -2.97
CA GLU A 9 2.55 -9.12 -2.83
C GLU A 9 3.13 -9.73 -4.11
N THR A 10 2.55 -10.83 -4.56
CA THR A 10 3.00 -11.55 -5.75
C THR A 10 2.98 -10.66 -6.98
N LEU A 11 1.85 -9.99 -7.24
CA LEU A 11 1.66 -9.20 -8.46
C LEU A 11 2.47 -7.90 -8.44
N GLU A 12 2.57 -7.22 -7.31
CA GLU A 12 3.37 -6.00 -7.21
C GLU A 12 4.87 -6.29 -7.34
N LEU A 13 5.39 -7.36 -6.73
CA LEU A 13 6.79 -7.76 -6.91
C LEU A 13 7.07 -8.18 -8.37
N LYS A 14 6.13 -8.87 -9.02
CA LYS A 14 6.22 -9.22 -10.43
C LYS A 14 6.14 -7.99 -11.34
N ALA A 15 5.36 -6.97 -10.99
CA ALA A 15 5.27 -5.70 -11.71
C ALA A 15 6.54 -4.85 -11.54
N LEU A 16 7.12 -4.83 -10.34
CA LEU A 16 8.29 -4.03 -10.05
C LEU A 16 9.48 -4.42 -10.92
N LYS A 17 9.70 -5.73 -11.16
CA LYS A 17 10.84 -6.24 -11.93
C LYS A 17 11.00 -5.62 -13.33
N PRO A 18 9.98 -5.66 -14.23
CA PRO A 18 10.05 -4.96 -15.51
C PRO A 18 10.03 -3.43 -15.39
N ALA A 19 9.36 -2.88 -14.36
CA ALA A 19 9.29 -1.44 -14.14
C ALA A 19 10.65 -0.79 -13.81
N ARG A 20 11.61 -1.53 -13.23
CA ARG A 20 12.94 -1.02 -12.79
C ARG A 20 13.63 -0.11 -13.81
N LYS A 21 13.61 -0.49 -15.09
CA LYS A 21 14.27 0.25 -16.18
C LYS A 21 13.55 1.53 -16.59
N ARG A 22 12.31 1.71 -16.13
CA ARG A 22 11.41 2.83 -16.50
C ARG A 22 11.09 3.74 -15.32
N LEU A 23 11.61 3.44 -14.14
CA LEU A 23 11.43 4.29 -12.97
C LEU A 23 12.17 5.61 -13.19
N ASP A 24 11.43 6.70 -13.15
CA ASP A 24 11.98 8.05 -13.21
C ASP A 24 12.43 8.48 -11.79
N PRO A 25 13.74 8.75 -11.59
CA PRO A 25 14.24 9.23 -10.31
C PRO A 25 13.58 10.51 -9.81
N THR A 26 13.13 11.40 -10.72
CA THR A 26 12.42 12.64 -10.36
C THR A 26 11.09 12.29 -9.72
N ARG A 27 10.30 11.45 -10.39
CA ARG A 27 9.02 10.98 -9.85
C ARG A 27 9.16 10.24 -8.52
N LEU A 28 10.21 9.43 -8.36
CA LEU A 28 10.50 8.76 -7.08
C LEU A 28 10.82 9.76 -5.94
N LYS A 29 11.55 10.84 -6.23
CA LYS A 29 11.82 11.92 -5.25
C LYS A 29 10.54 12.67 -4.89
N GLU A 30 9.63 12.89 -5.84
CA GLU A 30 8.32 13.50 -5.56
C GLU A 30 7.47 12.62 -4.63
N PHE A 31 7.44 11.31 -4.86
CA PHE A 31 6.77 10.38 -3.93
C PHE A 31 7.43 10.38 -2.55
N LEU A 32 8.75 10.52 -2.50
CA LEU A 32 9.49 10.56 -1.23
C LEU A 32 9.12 11.82 -0.44
N ALA A 33 9.05 12.97 -1.12
CA ALA A 33 8.63 14.24 -0.52
C ALA A 33 7.18 14.16 -0.02
N ARG A 34 6.27 13.60 -0.82
CA ARG A 34 4.84 13.46 -0.46
C ARG A 34 4.54 12.38 0.60
N ASN A 35 5.50 11.51 0.90
CA ASN A 35 5.45 10.61 2.06
C ASN A 35 6.31 11.11 3.22
N SER A 36 6.83 12.34 3.19
CA SER A 36 7.56 12.95 4.30
C SER A 36 6.64 13.87 5.12
N PRO A 37 6.90 14.08 6.42
CA PRO A 37 6.12 15.02 7.22
C PRO A 37 6.10 16.41 6.57
N ASP A 38 4.99 17.13 6.74
CA ASP A 38 4.90 18.52 6.29
C ASP A 38 5.75 19.46 7.17
N LEU A 39 5.73 20.76 6.86
CA LEU A 39 6.49 21.78 7.61
C LEU A 39 6.09 21.87 9.10
N LYS A 40 4.91 21.36 9.47
CA LYS A 40 4.40 21.32 10.85
C LYS A 40 4.63 19.95 11.50
N GLY A 41 5.35 19.04 10.84
CA GLY A 41 5.60 17.68 11.32
C GLY A 41 4.40 16.73 11.20
N LYS A 42 3.33 17.13 10.50
CA LYS A 42 2.17 16.24 10.29
C LYS A 42 2.56 15.16 9.27
N PRO A 43 2.31 13.87 9.57
CA PRO A 43 2.64 12.80 8.64
C PRO A 43 1.77 12.87 7.39
N GLN A 44 2.36 12.54 6.25
CA GLN A 44 1.72 12.52 4.94
C GLN A 44 1.82 11.13 4.32
N LEU A 45 0.79 10.72 3.61
CA LEU A 45 0.73 9.43 2.94
C LEU A 45 0.35 9.61 1.48
N GLU A 46 1.23 9.18 0.59
CA GLU A 46 1.02 9.18 -0.85
C GLU A 46 1.06 7.73 -1.34
N ASN A 47 -0.11 7.16 -1.58
CA ASN A 47 -0.31 5.75 -1.93
C ASN A 47 -0.19 5.47 -3.43
N SER A 48 -0.14 6.49 -4.29
CA SER A 48 -0.08 6.27 -5.75
C SER A 48 1.23 5.67 -6.25
N LEU A 49 2.25 5.52 -5.39
CA LEU A 49 3.49 4.82 -5.73
C LEU A 49 3.22 3.38 -6.22
N HIS A 50 2.23 2.68 -5.64
CA HIS A 50 1.87 1.32 -6.07
C HIS A 50 1.41 1.28 -7.52
N GLN A 51 0.47 2.17 -7.87
CA GLN A 51 -0.03 2.28 -9.23
C GLN A 51 1.09 2.61 -10.22
N TYR A 52 2.05 3.44 -9.80
CA TYR A 52 3.14 3.87 -10.67
C TYR A 52 3.96 2.71 -11.24
N TRP A 53 4.46 1.79 -10.41
CA TRP A 53 5.21 0.64 -10.95
C TRP A 53 4.31 -0.42 -11.58
N ILE A 54 3.03 -0.50 -11.20
CA ILE A 54 2.06 -1.37 -11.88
C ILE A 54 1.88 -0.91 -13.34
N GLU A 55 1.69 0.38 -13.58
CA GLU A 55 1.58 0.94 -14.93
C GLU A 55 2.87 0.75 -15.72
N LEU A 56 4.02 1.07 -15.12
CA LEU A 56 5.32 0.92 -15.76
C LEU A 56 5.71 -0.54 -16.05
N SER A 57 5.05 -1.52 -15.41
CA SER A 57 5.29 -2.93 -15.71
C SER A 57 4.90 -3.32 -17.13
N GLU A 58 3.99 -2.56 -17.75
CA GLU A 58 3.34 -2.86 -19.05
C GLU A 58 2.70 -4.27 -19.12
N ASN A 59 2.54 -4.94 -17.98
CA ASN A 59 1.92 -6.25 -17.94
C ASN A 59 0.40 -6.07 -17.90
N ARG A 60 -0.27 -6.29 -19.04
CA ARG A 60 -1.73 -6.14 -19.18
C ARG A 60 -2.51 -6.92 -18.12
N TYR A 61 -2.05 -8.12 -17.76
CA TYR A 61 -2.77 -8.96 -16.79
C TYR A 61 -2.69 -8.40 -15.38
N ILE A 62 -1.50 -7.93 -14.97
CA ILE A 62 -1.32 -7.29 -13.66
C ILE A 62 -2.12 -5.99 -13.60
N ARG A 63 -2.05 -5.16 -14.65
CA ARG A 63 -2.80 -3.91 -14.74
C ARG A 63 -4.31 -4.15 -14.66
N SER A 64 -4.84 -5.10 -15.44
CA SER A 64 -6.27 -5.47 -15.41
C SER A 64 -6.70 -6.00 -14.04
N PHE A 65 -5.86 -6.80 -13.37
CA PHE A 65 -6.15 -7.27 -12.02
C PHE A 65 -6.33 -6.09 -11.05
N PHE A 66 -5.39 -5.15 -11.01
CA PHE A 66 -5.49 -4.00 -10.10
C PHE A 66 -6.59 -3.01 -10.50
N ALA A 67 -6.89 -2.87 -11.79
CA ALA A 67 -8.02 -2.05 -12.25
C ALA A 67 -9.37 -2.62 -11.75
N GLN A 68 -9.52 -3.94 -11.78
CA GLN A 68 -10.78 -4.61 -11.40
C GLN A 68 -10.91 -4.81 -9.88
N PHE A 69 -9.82 -5.19 -9.20
CA PHE A 69 -9.85 -5.61 -7.80
C PHE A 69 -9.13 -4.65 -6.84
N GLY A 70 -8.31 -3.73 -7.36
CA GLY A 70 -7.55 -2.78 -6.55
C GLY A 70 -8.41 -1.70 -5.87
N ILE A 71 -9.56 -1.35 -6.45
CA ILE A 71 -10.51 -0.39 -5.86
C ILE A 71 -10.99 -0.85 -4.49
N TYR A 72 -11.37 -2.13 -4.37
CA TYR A 72 -11.83 -2.73 -3.12
C TYR A 72 -10.77 -2.60 -2.00
N HIS A 73 -9.51 -2.79 -2.37
CA HIS A 73 -8.39 -2.62 -1.47
C HIS A 73 -8.14 -1.14 -1.13
N SER A 74 -8.17 -0.22 -2.09
CA SER A 74 -8.05 1.22 -1.81
C SER A 74 -9.09 1.72 -0.79
N TYR A 75 -10.32 1.17 -0.84
CA TYR A 75 -11.35 1.42 0.17
C TYR A 75 -11.00 0.81 1.54
N LEU A 76 -10.67 -0.48 1.61
CA LEU A 76 -10.27 -1.12 2.87
C LEU A 76 -9.08 -0.42 3.53
N PHE A 77 -8.13 0.07 2.72
CA PHE A 77 -6.97 0.78 3.21
C PHE A 77 -7.33 2.12 3.80
N SER A 78 -8.13 2.91 3.09
CA SER A 78 -8.64 4.20 3.59
C SER A 78 -9.37 4.06 4.93
N TYR A 79 -10.17 2.99 5.10
CA TYR A 79 -10.85 2.70 6.38
C TYR A 79 -9.90 2.22 7.50
N SER A 80 -8.81 1.52 7.15
CA SER A 80 -7.81 1.06 8.12
C SER A 80 -6.83 2.15 8.57
N THR A 81 -6.75 3.29 7.87
CA THR A 81 -5.74 4.35 8.07
C THR A 81 -6.31 5.63 8.66
N VAL A 82 -7.05 5.53 9.76
CA VAL A 82 -7.67 6.71 10.39
C VAL A 82 -6.76 7.36 11.45
N ALA A 83 -5.92 6.57 12.12
CA ALA A 83 -5.02 7.08 13.16
C ALA A 83 -3.72 7.66 12.57
N THR A 84 -3.31 8.82 13.08
CA THR A 84 -2.05 9.51 12.70
C THR A 84 -0.81 8.61 12.82
N SER A 85 -0.77 7.74 13.84
CA SER A 85 0.30 6.76 14.03
C SER A 85 0.40 5.75 12.88
N VAL A 86 -0.74 5.29 12.36
CA VAL A 86 -0.81 4.36 11.22
C VAL A 86 -0.38 5.05 9.93
N ILE A 87 -0.70 6.34 9.76
CA ILE A 87 -0.24 7.14 8.62
C ILE A 87 1.29 7.24 8.64
N GLU A 88 1.89 7.58 9.79
CA GLU A 88 3.35 7.72 9.89
C GLU A 88 4.10 6.40 9.72
N GLU A 89 3.56 5.29 10.23
CA GLU A 89 4.13 3.96 10.02
C GLU A 89 4.16 3.60 8.53
N LYS A 90 3.02 3.74 7.83
CA LYS A 90 2.95 3.45 6.39
C LYS A 90 3.83 4.37 5.56
N ALA A 91 3.85 5.67 5.89
CA ALA A 91 4.72 6.64 5.24
C ALA A 91 6.20 6.27 5.44
N THR A 92 6.59 5.80 6.63
CA THR A 92 7.94 5.30 6.90
C THR A 92 8.32 4.14 6.00
N GLU A 93 7.42 3.17 5.83
CA GLU A 93 7.63 2.03 4.94
C GLU A 93 7.75 2.47 3.46
N HIS A 94 6.90 3.39 3.00
CA HIS A 94 7.00 3.96 1.65
C HIS A 94 8.34 4.66 1.43
N ARG A 95 8.76 5.51 2.37
CA ARG A 95 10.07 6.18 2.31
C ARG A 95 11.21 5.18 2.23
N ARG A 96 11.11 4.03 2.93
CA ARG A 96 12.11 2.95 2.85
C ARG A 96 12.18 2.36 1.44
N ILE A 97 11.04 2.00 0.85
CA ILE A 97 10.96 1.47 -0.53
C ILE A 97 11.57 2.47 -1.52
N LEU A 98 11.13 3.73 -1.45
CA LEU A 98 11.56 4.79 -2.37
C LEU A 98 13.07 5.05 -2.28
N ARG A 99 13.64 5.08 -1.06
CA ARG A 99 15.09 5.23 -0.87
C ARG A 99 15.88 4.06 -1.47
N THR A 100 15.38 2.84 -1.35
CA THR A 100 16.04 1.67 -1.96
C THR A 100 15.93 1.70 -3.49
N LEU A 101 14.79 2.12 -4.05
CA LEU A 101 14.61 2.30 -5.50
C LEU A 101 15.52 3.39 -6.07
N LEU A 102 15.65 4.52 -5.37
CA LEU A 102 16.54 5.62 -5.77
C LEU A 102 18.02 5.21 -5.79
N LYS A 103 18.41 4.29 -4.90
CA LYS A 103 19.76 3.70 -4.87
C LYS A 103 19.95 2.57 -5.89
N GLN A 104 18.89 2.21 -6.63
CA GLN A 104 18.86 1.05 -7.53
C GLN A 104 19.21 -0.28 -6.83
N ASP A 105 19.02 -0.35 -5.51
CA ASP A 105 19.18 -1.58 -4.73
C ASP A 105 17.90 -2.40 -4.83
N TRP A 106 17.82 -3.17 -5.91
CA TRP A 106 16.61 -3.89 -6.31
C TRP A 106 16.20 -4.99 -5.33
N ASP A 107 17.17 -5.62 -4.68
CA ASP A 107 16.91 -6.68 -3.71
C ASP A 107 16.36 -6.10 -2.41
N SER A 108 16.97 -5.01 -1.92
CA SER A 108 16.43 -4.30 -0.76
C SER A 108 15.07 -3.66 -1.06
N ALA A 109 14.85 -3.14 -2.27
CA ALA A 109 13.55 -2.60 -2.67
C ALA A 109 12.46 -3.68 -2.70
N SER A 110 12.77 -4.86 -3.25
CA SER A 110 11.83 -5.98 -3.29
C SER A 110 11.50 -6.47 -1.87
N LYS A 111 12.50 -6.60 -1.00
CA LYS A 111 12.30 -6.96 0.43
C LYS A 111 11.51 -5.90 1.19
N ALA A 112 11.76 -4.61 0.93
CA ALA A 112 11.04 -3.52 1.56
C ALA A 112 9.56 -3.51 1.15
N LEU A 113 9.28 -3.71 -0.14
CA LEU A 113 7.91 -3.79 -0.66
C LEU A 113 7.16 -5.00 -0.10
N GLN A 114 7.81 -6.17 -0.06
CA GLN A 114 7.24 -7.37 0.56
C GLN A 114 6.90 -7.12 2.04
N LYS A 115 7.85 -6.56 2.81
CA LYS A 115 7.62 -6.27 4.23
C LYS A 115 6.44 -5.32 4.44
N HIS A 116 6.38 -4.26 3.65
CA HIS A 116 5.29 -3.27 3.68
C HIS A 116 3.91 -3.89 3.36
N ILE A 117 3.84 -4.78 2.36
CA ILE A 117 2.56 -5.43 2.03
C ILE A 117 2.15 -6.38 3.16
N ARG A 118 3.09 -7.14 3.73
CA ARG A 118 2.81 -8.10 4.81
C ARG A 118 2.46 -7.45 6.14
N SER A 119 3.05 -6.29 6.47
CA SER A 119 2.79 -5.57 7.73
C SER A 119 1.33 -5.11 7.85
N GLN A 120 0.56 -5.17 6.77
CA GLN A 120 -0.84 -4.78 6.74
C GLN A 120 -1.80 -5.89 7.18
N ARG A 121 -1.32 -7.14 7.27
CA ARG A 121 -2.12 -8.30 7.71
C ARG A 121 -2.81 -8.08 9.06
N PRO A 122 -2.13 -7.62 10.12
CA PRO A 122 -2.76 -7.43 11.42
C PRO A 122 -3.86 -6.37 11.38
N ASN A 123 -3.61 -5.24 10.70
CA ASN A 123 -4.56 -4.13 10.59
C ASN A 123 -5.84 -4.54 9.85
N LEU A 124 -5.70 -5.30 8.75
CA LEU A 124 -6.86 -5.83 8.03
C LEU A 124 -7.60 -6.91 8.83
N THR A 125 -6.89 -7.79 9.53
CA THR A 125 -7.51 -8.80 10.40
C THR A 125 -8.37 -8.13 11.47
N HIS A 126 -7.81 -7.13 12.16
CA HIS A 126 -8.54 -6.37 13.18
C HIS A 126 -9.78 -5.66 12.60
N LEU A 127 -9.66 -5.06 11.41
CA LEU A 127 -10.80 -4.43 10.74
C LEU A 127 -11.91 -5.44 10.44
N PHE A 128 -11.57 -6.63 9.93
CA PHE A 128 -12.57 -7.68 9.68
C PHE A 128 -13.22 -8.19 10.95
N ASP A 129 -12.45 -8.36 12.02
CA ASP A 129 -12.99 -8.76 13.33
C ASP A 129 -13.97 -7.73 13.88
N GLN A 130 -13.66 -6.43 13.74
CA GLN A 130 -14.55 -5.35 14.15
C GLN A 130 -15.86 -5.35 13.34
N LEU A 131 -15.76 -5.50 12.01
CA LEU A 131 -16.93 -5.56 11.13
C LEU A 131 -17.81 -6.79 11.41
N ALA A 132 -17.18 -7.94 11.70
CA ALA A 132 -17.90 -9.15 12.08
C ALA A 132 -18.64 -8.97 13.42
N LYS A 133 -17.99 -8.33 14.41
CA LYS A 133 -18.63 -8.01 15.70
C LYS A 133 -19.80 -7.03 15.55
N GLN A 134 -19.67 -6.00 14.71
CA GLN A 134 -20.75 -5.04 14.44
C GLN A 134 -21.99 -5.69 13.80
N LYS A 135 -21.80 -6.65 12.88
CA LYS A 135 -22.92 -7.42 12.31
C LYS A 135 -23.60 -8.36 13.30
N SER A 136 -22.91 -8.71 14.39
CA SER A 136 -23.37 -9.67 15.39
C SER A 136 -24.12 -9.03 16.56
N SER A 137 -24.12 -7.69 16.67
CA SER A 137 -24.90 -6.96 17.68
C SER A 137 -26.36 -6.88 17.22
N PRO A 138 -27.33 -7.53 17.91
CA PRO A 138 -28.74 -7.41 17.57
C PRO A 138 -29.16 -5.96 17.77
N GLY A 139 -29.86 -5.41 16.78
CA GLY A 139 -30.48 -4.10 16.90
C GLY A 139 -31.31 -4.04 18.18
N VAL A 140 -30.98 -3.10 19.06
CA VAL A 140 -31.85 -2.69 20.16
C VAL A 140 -33.19 -2.32 19.52
N GLN A 141 -34.18 -3.20 19.65
CA GLN A 141 -35.57 -2.88 19.37
C GLN A 141 -35.94 -1.68 20.26
N ARG A 142 -36.04 -0.50 19.63
CA ARG A 142 -36.68 0.64 20.25
C ARG A 142 -38.15 0.27 20.44
N LYS A 143 -38.55 0.06 21.70
CA LYS A 143 -39.95 0.09 22.12
C LYS A 143 -40.49 1.50 22.03
#